data_AF-A0AAD5M8L5-F1
#
_entry.id   AF-A0AAD5M8L5-F1
#
_cell.length_a   1.000
_cell.length_b   1.000
_cell.length_c   1.000
_cell.angle_alpha   90.00
_cell.angle_beta   90.00
_cell.angle_gamma   90.00
#
_symmetry.space_group_name_H-M   'P 1'
#
loop_
_entity.id
_entity.type
_entity.pdbx_description
1 polymer ?
#
loop_
_entity_poly.entity_id
_entity_poly.type
_entity_poly.pdbx_seq_one_letter_code
_entity_poly.pdbx_strand_id
1 'polypeptide(L)'
;MNNFEDMLSRICSAELQSQQNVIIDEIEDIVIYYPQRCEPVVPHVIRIMSSPIESIRARAFRIAPLIITEKPQTQSLLIEAYIDKLECSDLDVAWQALRFLPLYVNICVDIADKLISSAKRSISSREFGNANNYEEAAMNVIAQVINGTSQNFDSTERPSGEDGGIN
;
A
#
# COMPACT_ATOMS: atom_id res chain seq x y z
N MET A 1 13.14 -17.79 -23.95
CA MET A 1 11.97 -17.06 -24.47
C MET A 1 11.32 -16.44 -23.24
N ASN A 2 11.37 -15.11 -23.14
CA ASN A 2 10.66 -14.20 -22.22
C ASN A 2 10.51 -14.55 -20.72
N ASN A 3 11.52 -14.23 -19.90
CA ASN A 3 11.45 -14.18 -18.42
C ASN A 3 10.16 -13.48 -17.92
N PHE A 4 9.73 -12.42 -18.61
CA PHE A 4 8.49 -11.71 -18.33
C PHE A 4 7.22 -12.57 -18.48
N GLU A 5 7.09 -13.33 -19.57
CA GLU A 5 5.88 -14.14 -19.82
C GLU A 5 5.78 -15.28 -18.81
N ASP A 6 6.93 -15.86 -18.44
CA ASP A 6 6.99 -16.89 -17.41
C ASP A 6 6.58 -16.34 -16.03
N MET A 7 7.07 -15.14 -15.65
CA MET A 7 6.65 -14.46 -14.41
C MET A 7 5.14 -14.15 -14.42
N LEU A 8 4.61 -13.57 -15.50
CA LEU A 8 3.18 -13.32 -15.62
C LEU A 8 2.34 -14.60 -15.51
N SER A 9 2.77 -15.67 -16.17
CA SER A 9 2.07 -16.95 -16.10
C SER A 9 2.02 -17.48 -14.66
N ARG A 10 3.10 -17.32 -13.89
CA ARG A 10 3.13 -17.71 -12.47
C ARG A 10 2.21 -16.84 -11.63
N ILE A 11 2.22 -15.52 -11.81
CA ILE A 11 1.32 -14.60 -11.10
C ILE A 11 -0.16 -14.93 -11.39
N CYS A 12 -0.51 -15.18 -12.66
CA CYS A 12 -1.87 -15.52 -13.08
C CYS A 12 -2.34 -16.89 -12.56
N SER A 13 -1.44 -17.87 -12.47
CA SER A 13 -1.75 -19.23 -11.98
C SER A 13 -1.66 -19.36 -10.46
N ALA A 14 -1.17 -18.34 -9.76
CA ALA A 14 -1.02 -18.38 -8.32
C ALA A 14 -2.37 -18.23 -7.60
N GLU A 15 -2.94 -19.39 -7.31
CA GLU A 15 -4.01 -19.60 -6.35
C GLU A 15 -3.37 -20.14 -5.08
N LEU A 16 -3.23 -19.32 -4.03
CA LEU A 16 -3.16 -19.69 -2.60
C LEU A 16 -2.45 -18.58 -1.79
N GLN A 17 -2.95 -18.32 -0.59
CA GLN A 17 -2.30 -17.44 0.39
C GLN A 17 -0.83 -17.83 0.71
N SER A 18 -0.44 -19.08 0.44
CA SER A 18 0.92 -19.61 0.69
C SER A 18 1.98 -19.13 -0.29
N GLN A 19 1.62 -18.64 -1.48
CA GLN A 19 2.57 -18.19 -2.51
C GLN A 19 2.72 -16.67 -2.57
N GLN A 20 2.07 -15.93 -1.67
CA GLN A 20 2.02 -14.46 -1.74
C GLN A 20 3.40 -13.78 -1.74
N ASN A 21 4.39 -14.33 -1.04
CA ASN A 21 5.76 -13.79 -1.02
C ASN A 21 6.44 -13.89 -2.40
N VAL A 22 6.36 -15.05 -3.05
CA VAL A 22 6.96 -15.25 -4.37
C VAL A 22 6.24 -14.39 -5.41
N ILE A 23 4.91 -14.31 -5.32
CA ILE A 23 4.11 -13.47 -6.22
C ILE A 23 4.49 -12.00 -6.07
N ILE A 24 4.67 -11.49 -4.84
CA ILE A 24 5.00 -10.08 -4.65
C ILE A 24 6.42 -9.74 -5.11
N ASP A 25 7.38 -10.66 -4.96
CA ASP A 25 8.72 -10.51 -5.53
C ASP A 25 8.65 -10.39 -7.06
N GLU A 26 7.89 -11.27 -7.72
CA GLU A 26 7.73 -11.24 -9.19
C GLU A 26 6.95 -10.03 -9.69
N ILE A 27 5.95 -9.56 -8.93
CA ILE A 27 5.24 -8.31 -9.23
C ILE A 27 6.21 -7.13 -9.14
N GLU A 28 7.05 -7.07 -8.09
CA GLU A 28 8.06 -6.02 -7.96
C GLU A 28 9.05 -6.05 -9.12
N ASP A 29 9.56 -7.22 -9.47
CA ASP A 29 10.46 -7.39 -10.61
C ASP A 29 9.79 -6.92 -11.92
N ILE A 30 8.52 -7.24 -12.14
CA ILE A 30 7.78 -6.76 -13.31
C ILE A 30 7.67 -5.24 -13.32
N VAL A 31 7.32 -4.63 -12.19
CA VAL A 31 7.13 -3.17 -12.12
C VAL A 31 8.45 -2.43 -12.25
N ILE A 32 9.54 -2.95 -11.68
CA ILE A 32 10.88 -2.33 -11.70
C ILE A 32 11.54 -2.51 -13.07
N TYR A 33 11.56 -3.74 -13.59
CA TYR A 33 12.32 -4.06 -14.81
C TYR A 33 11.50 -3.94 -16.10
N TYR A 34 10.17 -4.01 -16.01
CA TYR A 34 9.25 -3.95 -17.14
C TYR A 34 8.09 -2.97 -16.90
N PRO A 35 8.33 -1.71 -16.48
CA PRO A 35 7.28 -0.75 -16.15
C PRO A 35 6.31 -0.48 -17.30
N GLN A 36 6.79 -0.60 -18.55
CA GLN A 36 5.97 -0.44 -19.75
C GLN A 36 4.97 -1.59 -19.99
N ARG A 37 5.00 -2.65 -19.18
CA ARG A 37 4.20 -3.86 -19.35
C ARG A 37 3.56 -4.34 -18.04
N CYS A 38 3.44 -3.48 -17.04
CA CYS A 38 2.95 -3.84 -15.72
C CYS A 38 1.41 -3.82 -15.59
N GLU A 39 0.66 -3.43 -16.62
CA GLU A 39 -0.80 -3.42 -16.60
C GLU A 39 -1.42 -4.78 -16.20
N PRO A 40 -0.92 -5.94 -16.67
CA PRO A 40 -1.47 -7.24 -16.29
C PRO A 40 -1.34 -7.57 -14.79
N VAL A 41 -0.40 -6.95 -14.06
CA VAL A 41 -0.21 -7.23 -12.63
C VAL A 41 -1.13 -6.40 -11.72
N VAL A 42 -1.82 -5.38 -12.25
CA VAL A 42 -2.68 -4.48 -11.46
C VAL A 42 -3.74 -5.22 -10.63
N PRO A 43 -4.52 -6.18 -11.17
CA PRO A 43 -5.50 -6.91 -10.38
C PRO A 43 -4.87 -7.70 -9.22
N HIS A 44 -3.64 -8.19 -9.43
CA HIS A 44 -2.90 -8.93 -8.41
C HIS A 44 -2.43 -8.02 -7.29
N VAL A 45 -1.91 -6.82 -7.62
CA VAL A 45 -1.54 -5.78 -6.65
C VAL A 45 -2.74 -5.40 -5.78
N ILE A 46 -3.91 -5.14 -6.39
CA ILE A 46 -5.14 -4.79 -5.67
C ILE A 46 -5.55 -5.89 -4.69
N ARG A 47 -5.43 -7.16 -5.12
CA ARG A 47 -5.75 -8.33 -4.28
C ARG A 47 -4.84 -8.40 -3.05
N ILE A 48 -3.53 -8.22 -3.21
CA ILE A 48 -2.56 -8.33 -2.11
C ILE A 48 -2.55 -7.11 -1.17
N MET A 49 -3.13 -5.97 -1.56
CA MET A 49 -3.39 -4.85 -0.62
C MET A 49 -4.36 -5.25 0.51
N SER A 50 -5.08 -6.36 0.37
CA SER A 50 -5.89 -6.98 1.42
C SER A 50 -5.24 -8.26 1.99
N SER A 51 -3.93 -8.45 1.82
CA SER A 51 -3.24 -9.59 2.43
C SER A 51 -3.32 -9.51 3.96
N PRO A 52 -3.55 -10.65 4.64
CA PRO A 52 -3.45 -10.72 6.10
C PRO A 52 -2.00 -10.57 6.60
N ILE A 53 -1.01 -10.66 5.71
CA ILE A 53 0.41 -10.54 6.03
C ILE A 53 0.83 -9.07 5.83
N GLU A 54 1.17 -8.38 6.93
CA GLU A 54 1.53 -6.96 6.92
C GLU A 54 2.63 -6.63 5.91
N SER A 55 3.72 -7.41 5.88
CA SER A 55 4.86 -7.15 5.00
C SER A 55 4.47 -7.20 3.52
N ILE A 56 3.62 -8.14 3.13
CA ILE A 56 3.12 -8.29 1.75
C ILE A 56 2.20 -7.12 1.40
N ARG A 57 1.28 -6.79 2.31
CA ARG A 57 0.38 -5.66 2.15
C ARG A 57 1.15 -4.34 2.01
N ALA A 58 2.16 -4.11 2.84
CA ALA A 58 3.00 -2.92 2.79
C ALA A 58 3.72 -2.77 1.44
N ARG A 59 4.25 -3.87 0.89
CA ARG A 59 4.86 -3.89 -0.44
C ARG A 59 3.85 -3.55 -1.53
N ALA A 60 2.64 -4.10 -1.46
CA ALA A 60 1.56 -3.76 -2.39
C ALA A 60 1.25 -2.26 -2.39
N PHE A 61 1.12 -1.64 -1.21
CA PHE A 61 0.89 -0.19 -1.08
C PHE A 61 2.05 0.65 -1.62
N ARG A 62 3.29 0.14 -1.63
CA ARG A 62 4.47 0.81 -2.22
C ARG A 62 4.53 0.67 -3.74
N ILE A 63 4.10 -0.46 -4.27
CA ILE A 63 4.17 -0.76 -5.71
C ILE A 63 3.09 -0.02 -6.49
N ALA A 64 1.87 0.04 -5.97
CA ALA A 64 0.74 0.66 -6.67
C ALA A 64 1.04 2.10 -7.15
N PRO A 65 1.66 2.99 -6.35
CA PRO A 65 2.06 4.32 -6.81
C PRO A 65 3.12 4.33 -7.91
N LEU A 66 4.01 3.34 -7.96
CA LEU A 66 4.96 3.18 -9.07
C LEU A 66 4.20 2.88 -10.37
N ILE A 67 3.22 1.97 -10.31
CA ILE A 67 2.37 1.66 -11.47
C ILE A 67 1.55 2.88 -11.90
N ILE A 68 0.97 3.63 -10.96
CA ILE A 68 0.24 4.87 -11.26
C ILE A 68 1.11 5.86 -12.05
N THR A 69 2.36 6.03 -11.61
CA THR A 69 3.31 6.96 -12.24
C THR A 69 3.68 6.53 -13.65
N GLU A 70 3.90 5.22 -13.87
CA GLU A 70 4.29 4.67 -15.16
C GLU A 70 3.11 4.53 -16.14
N LYS A 71 1.90 4.25 -15.62
CA LYS A 71 0.70 3.91 -16.40
C LYS A 71 -0.52 4.71 -15.96
N PRO A 72 -0.66 5.97 -16.42
CA PRO A 72 -1.81 6.82 -16.10
C PRO A 72 -3.17 6.20 -16.47
N GLN A 73 -3.22 5.29 -17.44
CA GLN A 73 -4.47 4.60 -17.81
C GLN A 73 -5.00 3.65 -16.72
N THR A 74 -4.11 3.14 -15.86
CA THR A 74 -4.46 2.26 -14.73
C THR A 74 -4.67 3.04 -13.42
N GLN A 75 -4.42 4.35 -13.45
CA GLN A 75 -4.46 5.24 -12.30
C GLN A 75 -5.81 5.22 -11.59
N SER A 76 -6.92 5.34 -12.34
CA SER A 76 -8.26 5.34 -11.76
C SER A 76 -8.54 4.07 -10.97
N LEU A 77 -8.20 2.90 -11.53
CA LEU A 77 -8.45 1.60 -10.91
C LEU A 77 -7.65 1.43 -9.60
N LEU A 78 -6.36 1.79 -9.59
CA LEU A 78 -5.51 1.69 -8.40
C LEU A 78 -5.90 2.69 -7.31
N ILE A 79 -6.32 3.90 -7.70
CA ILE A 79 -6.80 4.91 -6.76
C ILE A 79 -8.13 4.49 -6.13
N GLU A 80 -9.07 4.00 -6.92
CA GLU A 80 -10.35 3.50 -6.41
C GLU A 80 -10.12 2.35 -5.44
N ALA A 81 -9.26 1.39 -5.80
CA ALA A 81 -8.87 0.32 -4.90
C ALA A 81 -8.21 0.82 -3.61
N TYR A 82 -7.36 1.84 -3.69
CA TYR A 82 -6.73 2.45 -2.52
C TYR A 82 -7.75 3.15 -1.60
N ILE A 83 -8.70 3.89 -2.17
CA ILE A 83 -9.81 4.52 -1.42
C ILE A 83 -10.66 3.44 -0.74
N ASP A 84 -10.97 2.35 -1.44
CA ASP A 84 -11.69 1.22 -0.86
C ASP A 84 -10.92 0.62 0.32
N LYS A 85 -9.58 0.57 0.27
CA LYS A 85 -8.76 0.11 1.41
C LYS A 85 -8.76 1.09 2.56
N LEU A 86 -8.70 2.39 2.30
CA LEU A 86 -8.85 3.43 3.33
C LEU A 86 -10.19 3.28 4.06
N GLU A 87 -11.27 2.95 3.34
CA GLU A 87 -12.63 2.87 3.86
C GLU A 87 -13.03 1.44 4.28
N CYS A 88 -12.11 0.47 4.21
CA CYS A 88 -12.38 -0.94 4.50
C CYS A 88 -12.60 -1.22 6.00
N SER A 89 -13.56 -2.08 6.35
CA SER A 89 -13.81 -2.47 7.75
C SER A 89 -12.64 -3.16 8.46
N ASP A 90 -11.71 -3.74 7.71
CA ASP A 90 -10.47 -4.30 8.25
C ASP A 90 -9.55 -3.16 8.73
N LEU A 91 -9.31 -3.10 10.05
CA LEU A 91 -8.54 -2.02 10.66
C LEU A 91 -7.06 -2.06 10.27
N ASP A 92 -6.47 -3.26 10.12
CA ASP A 92 -5.05 -3.39 9.77
C ASP A 92 -4.80 -2.93 8.33
N VAL A 93 -5.72 -3.26 7.43
CA VAL A 93 -5.67 -2.82 6.03
C VAL A 93 -5.87 -1.31 5.92
N ALA A 94 -6.89 -0.78 6.58
CA ALA A 94 -7.18 0.65 6.56
C ALA A 94 -6.07 1.48 7.20
N TRP A 95 -5.46 0.96 8.28
CA TRP A 95 -4.32 1.61 8.92
C TRP A 95 -3.09 1.63 8.00
N GLN A 96 -2.80 0.52 7.35
CA GLN A 96 -1.72 0.48 6.37
C GLN A 96 -1.96 1.51 5.26
N ALA A 97 -3.18 1.57 4.72
CA ALA A 97 -3.54 2.54 3.70
C ALA A 97 -3.31 3.97 4.18
N LEU A 98 -3.76 4.30 5.40
CA LEU A 98 -3.53 5.60 6.04
C LEU A 98 -2.04 5.95 6.16
N ARG A 99 -1.20 5.01 6.61
CA ARG A 99 0.27 5.24 6.70
C ARG A 99 0.88 5.61 5.35
N PHE A 100 0.38 5.04 4.25
CA PHE A 100 0.86 5.35 2.90
C PHE A 100 0.19 6.57 2.25
N LEU A 101 -0.79 7.22 2.90
CA LEU A 101 -1.50 8.38 2.36
C LEU A 101 -0.59 9.49 1.84
N PRO A 102 0.51 9.88 2.51
CA PRO A 102 1.39 10.92 2.00
C PRO A 102 2.02 10.58 0.65
N LEU A 103 2.38 9.31 0.44
CA LEU A 103 2.94 8.84 -0.83
C LEU A 103 1.91 8.97 -1.96
N TYR A 104 0.66 8.56 -1.71
CA TYR A 104 -0.40 8.64 -2.71
C TYR A 104 -0.80 10.08 -3.04
N VAL A 105 -0.87 10.96 -2.03
CA VAL A 105 -1.19 12.38 -2.24
C VAL A 105 -0.09 13.09 -3.02
N ASN A 106 1.18 12.78 -2.74
CA ASN A 106 2.31 13.37 -3.47
C ASN A 106 2.34 12.93 -4.95
N ILE A 107 1.96 11.68 -5.24
CA ILE A 107 1.94 11.15 -6.61
C ILE A 107 0.68 11.57 -7.37
N CYS A 108 -0.48 11.58 -6.70
CA CYS A 108 -1.78 11.88 -7.29
C CYS A 108 -2.30 13.26 -6.84
N VAL A 109 -1.52 14.30 -7.13
CA VAL A 109 -1.78 15.68 -6.66
C VAL A 109 -3.17 16.18 -7.09
N ASP A 110 -3.62 15.77 -8.27
CA ASP A 110 -4.92 16.11 -8.87
C ASP A 110 -6.13 15.61 -8.08
N ILE A 111 -5.95 14.58 -7.25
CA ILE A 111 -7.01 14.01 -6.41
C ILE A 111 -6.68 14.03 -4.91
N ALA A 112 -5.65 14.78 -4.52
CA ALA A 112 -5.18 14.90 -3.14
C ALA A 112 -6.33 15.18 -2.16
N ASP A 113 -7.19 16.14 -2.48
CA ASP A 113 -8.34 16.52 -1.64
C ASP A 113 -9.33 15.37 -1.45
N LYS A 114 -9.55 14.54 -2.47
CA LYS A 114 -10.42 13.37 -2.40
C LYS A 114 -9.82 12.30 -1.49
N LEU A 115 -8.51 12.06 -1.59
CA LEU A 115 -7.79 11.10 -0.74
C LEU A 115 -7.80 11.53 0.73
N ILE A 116 -7.50 12.80 0.99
CA ILE A 116 -7.52 13.38 2.35
C ILE A 116 -8.95 13.33 2.93
N SER A 117 -9.96 13.66 2.13
CA SER A 117 -11.36 13.59 2.57
C SER A 117 -11.79 12.16 2.91
N SER A 118 -11.39 11.18 2.10
CA SER A 118 -11.68 9.76 2.35
C SER A 118 -10.98 9.27 3.62
N ALA A 119 -9.72 9.65 3.82
CA ALA A 119 -8.98 9.36 5.05
C ALA A 119 -9.66 9.95 6.31
N LYS A 120 -10.09 11.21 6.25
CA LYS A 120 -10.83 11.86 7.35
C LYS A 120 -12.13 11.11 7.67
N ARG A 121 -12.92 10.75 6.66
CA ARG A 121 -14.16 9.96 6.86
C ARG A 121 -13.87 8.61 7.50
N SER A 122 -12.80 7.94 7.06
CA SER A 122 -12.40 6.65 7.62
C SER A 122 -12.05 6.77 9.10
N ILE A 123 -11.35 7.82 9.51
CA ILE A 123 -11.00 8.06 10.91
C ILE A 123 -12.26 8.37 11.73
N SER A 124 -13.09 9.32 11.27
CA SER A 124 -14.28 9.77 12.02
C SER A 124 -15.38 8.72 12.15
N SER A 125 -15.42 7.71 11.28
CA SER A 125 -16.45 6.66 11.29
C SER A 125 -16.10 5.47 12.18
N ARG A 126 -14.88 5.41 12.74
CA ARG A 126 -14.38 4.25 13.46
C ARG A 126 -14.18 4.56 14.93
N GLU A 127 -14.83 3.76 15.78
CA GLU A 127 -14.43 3.63 17.19
C GLU A 127 -13.16 2.78 17.26
N PHE A 128 -12.01 3.38 17.03
CA PHE A 128 -10.73 2.72 17.30
C PHE A 128 -10.65 2.48 18.81
N GLY A 129 -10.89 1.25 19.27
CA GLY A 129 -10.73 0.92 20.69
C GLY A 129 -9.32 1.31 21.15
N ASN A 130 -9.22 2.26 22.08
CA ASN A 130 -8.02 3.03 22.49
C ASN A 130 -7.60 4.18 21.54
N ALA A 131 -8.60 4.93 21.06
CA ALA A 131 -8.58 5.92 19.98
C ALA A 131 -7.55 7.05 20.02
N ASN A 132 -6.97 7.41 21.17
CA ASN A 132 -6.16 8.63 21.24
C ASN A 132 -4.86 8.53 20.42
N ASN A 133 -4.13 7.41 20.49
CA ASN A 133 -2.85 7.30 19.78
C ASN A 133 -3.01 7.12 18.27
N TYR A 134 -4.08 6.43 17.85
CA TYR A 134 -4.33 6.12 16.43
C TYR A 134 -4.91 7.34 15.71
N GLU A 135 -5.91 7.99 16.29
CA GLU A 135 -6.48 9.21 15.73
C GLU A 135 -5.41 10.31 15.65
N GLU A 136 -4.60 10.48 16.71
CA GLU A 136 -3.49 11.42 16.72
C GLU A 136 -2.44 11.08 15.64
N ALA A 137 -2.04 9.82 15.50
CA ALA A 137 -1.10 9.42 14.46
C ALA A 137 -1.67 9.56 13.04
N ALA A 138 -2.96 9.29 12.83
CA ALA A 138 -3.64 9.50 11.55
C ALA A 138 -3.78 10.99 11.21
N MET A 139 -4.11 11.81 12.21
CA MET A 139 -4.17 13.27 12.08
C MET A 139 -2.79 13.89 11.86
N ASN A 140 -1.74 13.33 12.47
CA ASN A 140 -0.35 13.70 12.20
C ASN A 140 0.04 13.39 10.75
N VAL A 141 -0.33 12.22 10.23
CA VAL A 141 -0.12 11.89 8.81
C VAL A 141 -0.85 12.88 7.91
N ILE A 142 -2.12 13.19 8.19
CA ILE A 142 -2.88 14.20 7.43
C ILE A 142 -2.25 15.59 7.54
N ALA A 143 -1.78 15.98 8.72
CA ALA A 143 -1.09 17.26 8.92
C ALA A 143 0.22 17.33 8.13
N GLN A 144 0.99 16.23 8.07
CA GLN A 144 2.20 16.14 7.25
C GLN A 144 1.88 16.33 5.76
N VAL A 145 0.79 15.73 5.28
CA VAL A 145 0.32 15.92 3.90
C VAL A 145 -0.02 17.38 3.63
N ILE A 146 -0.80 18.01 4.51
CA ILE A 146 -1.25 19.40 4.35
C ILE A 146 -0.07 20.38 4.41
N ASN A 147 0.90 20.14 5.29
CA ASN A 147 2.06 21.01 5.48
C ASN A 147 3.17 20.76 4.45
N GLY A 148 3.01 19.79 3.54
CA GLY A 148 4.00 19.46 2.51
C GLY A 148 5.31 18.87 3.05
N THR A 149 5.36 18.50 4.33
CA THR A 149 6.52 17.84 4.94
C THR A 149 6.51 16.36 4.57
N SER A 150 7.03 16.05 3.38
CA SER A 150 7.34 14.68 2.99
C SER A 150 8.52 14.18 3.82
N GLN A 151 8.25 13.51 4.94
CA GLN A 151 9.26 12.61 5.49
C GLN A 151 9.33 11.40 4.56
N ASN A 152 10.53 11.13 4.03
CA ASN A 152 10.84 9.81 3.50
C ASN A 152 10.35 8.79 4.52
N PHE A 153 9.37 7.97 4.15
CA PHE A 153 8.99 6.80 4.94
C PHE A 153 10.16 5.83 4.89
N ASP A 154 11.16 6.10 5.73
CA ASP A 154 12.28 5.22 5.97
C ASP A 154 11.74 3.92 6.54
N SER A 155 12.22 2.80 6.00
CA SER A 155 11.67 1.47 6.24
C SER A 155 12.15 0.87 7.56
N THR A 156 12.26 1.67 8.62
CA THR A 156 13.02 1.29 9.81
C THR A 156 12.24 1.52 11.10
N GLU A 157 11.18 0.74 11.30
CA GLU A 157 10.73 0.40 12.67
C GLU A 157 10.58 -1.12 12.77
N ARG A 158 11.72 -1.79 12.97
CA ARG A 158 11.72 -3.04 13.71
C ARG A 158 11.35 -2.70 15.15
N PRO A 159 10.39 -3.38 15.80
CA PRO A 159 10.33 -3.35 17.25
C PRO A 159 11.64 -3.98 17.75
N SER A 160 12.51 -3.14 18.31
CA SER A 160 13.64 -3.59 19.10
C SER A 160 13.07 -4.31 20.32
N GLY A 161 12.93 -5.62 20.22
CA GLY A 161 12.84 -6.49 21.38
C GLY A 161 14.20 -6.56 22.04
N GLU A 162 14.47 -5.65 22.97
CA GLU A 162 15.32 -5.97 24.11
C GLU A 162 14.69 -7.16 24.83
N ASP A 163 15.44 -8.25 25.05
CA ASP A 163 15.87 -8.66 26.40
C ASP A 163 16.53 -10.05 26.38
N GLY A 164 17.54 -10.22 27.24
CA GLY A 164 17.90 -11.52 27.79
C GLY A 164 19.20 -12.16 27.30
N GLY A 165 20.35 -11.54 27.58
CA GLY A 165 21.57 -12.32 27.73
C GLY A 165 21.63 -12.96 29.12
N ILE A 166 21.76 -14.28 29.23
CA ILE A 166 22.51 -14.95 30.33
C ILE A 166 22.87 -16.40 29.97
N ASN A 167 24.15 -16.71 30.21
CA ASN A 167 24.89 -17.99 30.27
C ASN A 167 25.15 -18.78 28.98
#